data_AF-K7PMR8-F1
#
_entry.id   AF-K7PMR8-F1
#
_cell.length_a   1.000
_cell.length_b   1.000
_cell.length_c   1.000
_cell.angle_alpha   90.00
_cell.angle_beta   90.00
_cell.angle_gamma   90.00
#
_symmetry.space_group_name_H-M   'P 1'
#
loop_
_entity.id
_entity.type
_entity.pdbx_description
1 polymer ?
#
loop_
_entity_poly.entity_id
_entity_poly.type
_entity_poly.pdbx_seq_one_letter_code
_entity_poly.pdbx_strand_id
1 'polypeptide(L)' 'VIDAYLEGLEASGLDDLSRVTSVASFFVSRVDTLVDKMLEKIGTPEALDLRGK' A
#
# COMPACT_ATOMS: atom_id res chain seq x y z
N VAL A 1 -0.32 -5.79 7.58
CA VAL A 1 -1.20 -6.63 6.71
C VAL A 1 -0.65 -8.05 6.61
N ILE A 2 0.65 -8.21 6.36
CA ILE A 2 1.29 -9.53 6.30
C ILE A 2 1.12 -10.28 7.62
N ASP A 3 1.49 -9.66 8.75
CA ASP A 3 1.38 -10.30 10.07
C ASP A 3 -0.06 -10.72 10.39
N ALA A 4 -1.03 -9.83 10.18
CA ALA A 4 -2.45 -10.14 10.38
C ALA A 4 -2.97 -11.28 9.48
N TYR A 5 -2.41 -11.46 8.28
CA TYR A 5 -2.74 -12.61 7.44
C TYR A 5 -2.18 -13.91 8.03
N LEU A 6 -0.92 -13.90 8.47
CA LEU A 6 -0.27 -15.05 9.09
C LEU A 6 -0.95 -15.45 10.40
N GLU A 7 -1.21 -14.49 11.29
CA GLU A 7 -1.95 -14.71 12.55
C GLU A 7 -3.34 -15.29 12.27
N GLY A 8 -4.02 -14.82 11.22
CA GLY A 8 -5.33 -15.34 10.81
C GLY A 8 -5.27 -16.80 10.32
N LEU A 9 -4.20 -17.19 9.60
CA LEU A 9 -4.00 -18.58 9.18
C LEU A 9 -3.70 -19.48 10.38
N GLU A 10 -2.83 -19.04 11.29
CA GLU A 10 -2.46 -19.78 12.52
C GLU A 10 -3.68 -19.99 13.44
N ALA A 11 -4.55 -18.99 13.55
CA ALA A 11 -5.76 -19.07 14.38
C ALA A 11 -6.94 -19.80 13.69
N SER A 12 -6.86 -20.10 12.38
CA SER A 12 -8.00 -20.59 11.61
C SER A 12 -8.48 -22.00 12.00
N GLY A 13 -7.59 -22.81 12.59
CA GLY A 13 -7.88 -24.22 12.93
C GLY A 13 -8.18 -25.10 11.71
N LEU A 14 -7.84 -24.64 10.50
CA LEU A 14 -8.05 -25.39 9.26
C LEU A 14 -6.92 -26.41 9.06
N ASP A 15 -7.30 -27.65 8.76
CA ASP A 15 -6.35 -28.72 8.44
C ASP A 15 -5.72 -28.54 7.04
N ASP A 16 -6.40 -27.82 6.13
CA ASP A 16 -5.90 -27.48 4.80
C ASP A 16 -6.11 -25.99 4.49
N LEU A 17 -5.02 -25.28 4.23
CA LEU A 17 -4.97 -23.86 3.91
C LEU A 17 -4.89 -23.58 2.40
N SER A 18 -4.81 -24.62 1.55
CA SER A 18 -4.58 -24.49 0.10
C SER A 18 -5.60 -23.62 -0.64
N ARG A 19 -6.79 -23.43 -0.04
CA ARG A 19 -7.90 -22.64 -0.61
C ARG A 19 -8.04 -21.25 0.00
N VAL A 20 -7.23 -20.89 0.98
CA VAL A 20 -7.24 -19.55 1.58
C VAL A 20 -6.29 -18.66 0.79
N THR A 21 -6.78 -17.53 0.30
CA THR A 21 -5.99 -16.56 -0.44
C THR A 21 -6.40 -15.16 -0.02
N SER A 22 -5.41 -14.29 0.15
CA SER A 22 -5.62 -12.88 0.48
C SER A 22 -4.81 -12.00 -0.46
N VAL A 23 -5.31 -10.80 -0.69
CA VAL A 23 -4.62 -9.74 -1.43
C VAL A 23 -4.53 -8.50 -0.55
N ALA A 24 -3.35 -7.89 -0.51
CA ALA A 24 -3.17 -6.60 0.14
C ALA A 24 -3.34 -5.49 -0.90
N SER A 25 -4.51 -4.86 -0.93
CA SER A 25 -4.78 -3.76 -1.86
C SER A 25 -4.10 -2.47 -1.41
N PHE A 26 -3.11 -2.01 -2.18
CA PHE A 26 -2.45 -0.72 -1.98
C PHE A 26 -2.87 0.27 -3.08
N PHE A 27 -3.29 1.48 -2.68
CA PHE A 27 -3.79 2.52 -3.59
C PHE A 27 -2.69 3.54 -3.91
N VAL A 28 -1.84 3.22 -4.88
CA VAL A 28 -0.70 4.06 -5.28
C VAL A 28 -1.15 5.41 -5.84
N SER A 29 -2.13 5.44 -6.75
CA SER A 29 -2.60 6.68 -7.38
C SER A 29 -3.17 7.73 -6.42
N ARG A 30 -3.74 7.29 -5.28
CA ARG A 30 -4.22 8.20 -4.24
C ARG A 30 -3.07 8.86 -3.49
N VAL A 31 -1.96 8.14 -3.31
CA VAL A 31 -0.74 8.67 -2.69
C VAL A 31 -0.12 9.70 -3.63
N ASP A 32 0.06 9.36 -4.90
CA ASP A 32 0.65 10.26 -5.90
C ASP A 32 -0.13 11.58 -5.99
N THR A 33 -1.47 11.50 -6.03
CA THR A 33 -2.32 12.71 -6.10
C THR A 33 -2.16 13.63 -4.88
N LEU A 34 -1.90 13.07 -3.69
CA LEU A 34 -1.70 13.86 -2.47
C LEU A 34 -0.27 14.40 -2.39
N VAL A 35 0.72 13.58 -2.73
CA VAL A 35 2.13 13.95 -2.73
C VAL A 35 2.40 15.04 -3.78
N ASP A 36 1.87 14.89 -4.99
CA ASP A 36 2.00 15.89 -6.05
C ASP A 36 1.44 17.26 -5.62
N LYS A 37 0.28 17.29 -4.95
CA LYS A 37 -0.29 18.53 -4.41
C LYS A 37 0.59 19.17 -3.33
N MET A 38 1.34 18.37 -2.58
CA MET A 38 2.29 18.87 -1.59
C MET A 38 3.56 19.40 -2.27
N LEU A 39 4.10 18.69 -3.26
CA LEU A 39 5.25 19.10 -4.04
C LEU A 39 4.98 20.40 -4.82
N GLU A 40 3.78 20.55 -5.39
CA GLU A 40 3.32 21.79 -6.03
C GLU A 40 3.30 22.97 -5.05
N LYS A 41 2.93 22.75 -3.79
CA LYS A 41 2.96 23.80 -2.75
C LYS A 41 4.37 24.18 -2.33
N ILE A 42 5.32 23.24 -2.38
CA ILE A 42 6.74 23.51 -2.09
C ILE A 42 7.35 24.36 -3.21
N GLY A 43 7.03 24.05 -4.46
CA GLY A 43 7.27 24.92 -5.61
C GLY A 43 8.74 25.08 -6.03
N THR A 44 9.68 24.34 -5.44
CA THR A 44 11.08 24.33 -5.88
C THR A 44 11.24 23.46 -7.13
N PRO A 45 12.23 23.74 -7.99
CA PRO A 45 12.51 22.91 -9.18
C PRO A 45 12.72 21.43 -8.83
N GLU A 46 13.39 21.15 -7.72
CA GLU A 46 13.66 19.79 -7.25
C GLU A 46 12.38 19.09 -6.77
N ALA A 47 11.46 19.81 -6.13
CA ALA A 47 10.19 19.26 -5.68
C ALA A 47 9.27 18.93 -6.87
N LEU A 48 9.25 19.79 -7.89
CA LEU A 48 8.44 19.55 -9.09
C LEU A 48 8.94 18.36 -9.93
N ASP A 49 10.25 18.07 -9.92
CA ASP A 49 10.84 16.89 -10.58
C ASP A 49 10.50 15.55 -9.90
N LEU A 50 10.05 15.59 -8.63
CA LEU A 50 9.66 14.41 -7.86
C LEU A 50 8.20 13.99 -8.06
N ARG A 51 7.42 14.72 -8.85
CA ARG A 51 6.01 14.39 -9.08
C ARG A 51 5.85 13.07 -9.83
N GLY A 52 4.89 12.24 -9.39
CA GLY A 52 4.59 10.94 -10.01
C GLY A 52 5.72 9.91 -9.96
N LYS A 53 6.72 10.10 -9.09
CA LYS A 53 7.77 9.12 -8.78
C LYS A 53 7.50 8.49 -7.41
#